data_AF-A0A8J3QHA9-F1
#
_entry.id   AF-A0A8J3QHA9-F1
#
_cell.length_a   1.000
_cell.length_b   1.000
_cell.length_c   1.000
_cell.angle_alpha   90.00
_cell.angle_beta   90.00
_cell.angle_gamma   90.00
#
_symmetry.space_group_name_H-M   'P 1'
#
loop_
_entity.id
_entity.type
_entity.pdbx_description
1 polymer ?
#
loop_
_entity_poly.entity_id
_entity_poly.type
_entity_poly.pdbx_seq_one_letter_code
_entity_poly.pdbx_strand_id
1 'polypeptide(L)'
;MVTYRRLQGIDPGEFRAVARQWATGAQTAQAAQQELTRVTVHLPDNWQGVAGDAAAQHFIQLREELTEAGAKAAHVAAVLDHLADEVAAAKTKLADAVQIARSRSLDVSDAGVVSAPNADNQVEVSPAQARINHAVSEASMADHRAAKSLSDPQPLRSIFLESDTDLGKFSHGNFDYNYDPNEPSVTIVVRVKYDFEEGISEEEKLKFKAMTEAAVRDGWNERAELVPADGTGPSIPVRVVVQENNDSYHKVIDVEQHRSRPWVGMDLNTGIDDGEGNRHTKATMVHEFGHVLGNYDEYDGGFFENRAWWHDNDHHDEENYSLMGGGSQLHPRYFDHIANQTSTVAGERYEPRIVAQPSM
;
A
#
# COMPACT_ATOMS: atom_id res chain seq x y z
N MET A 1 12.06 -14.57 -4.98
CA MET A 1 11.83 -13.63 -6.10
C MET A 1 11.27 -14.40 -7.29
N VAL A 2 10.14 -13.93 -7.82
CA VAL A 2 9.44 -14.50 -8.97
C VAL A 2 10.03 -13.92 -10.25
N THR A 3 10.21 -14.73 -11.28
CA THR A 3 10.68 -14.29 -12.60
C THR A 3 9.51 -14.23 -13.59
N TYR A 4 9.66 -13.50 -14.70
CA TYR A 4 8.67 -13.48 -15.78
C TYR A 4 8.21 -14.88 -16.20
N ARG A 5 9.16 -15.77 -16.53
CA ARG A 5 8.87 -17.15 -16.94
C ARG A 5 8.14 -17.93 -15.85
N ARG A 6 8.52 -17.75 -14.58
CA ARG A 6 7.85 -18.40 -13.45
C ARG A 6 6.42 -17.90 -13.29
N LEU A 7 6.18 -16.59 -13.38
CA LEU A 7 4.83 -16.01 -13.28
C LEU A 7 3.93 -16.44 -14.44
N GLN A 8 4.46 -16.60 -15.65
CA GLN A 8 3.68 -17.15 -16.77
C GLN A 8 3.27 -18.61 -16.53
N GLY A 9 4.20 -19.42 -16.02
CA GLY A 9 4.00 -20.86 -15.83
C GLY A 9 3.23 -21.26 -14.57
N ILE A 10 3.18 -20.40 -13.55
CA ILE A 10 2.53 -20.73 -12.28
C ILE A 10 1.02 -20.84 -12.44
N ASP A 11 0.40 -21.85 -11.84
CA ASP A 11 -1.05 -22.00 -11.77
C ASP A 11 -1.56 -21.61 -10.38
N PRO A 12 -2.25 -20.46 -10.23
CA PRO A 12 -2.89 -20.10 -8.97
C PRO A 12 -3.85 -21.16 -8.41
N GLY A 13 -4.41 -22.01 -9.28
CA GLY A 13 -5.28 -23.12 -8.89
C GLY A 13 -4.61 -24.15 -7.99
N GLU A 14 -3.30 -24.37 -8.15
CA GLU A 14 -2.53 -25.29 -7.31
C GLU A 14 -2.45 -24.78 -5.86
N PHE A 15 -2.22 -23.48 -5.65
CA PHE A 15 -2.22 -22.88 -4.31
C PHE A 15 -3.59 -23.01 -3.64
N ARG A 16 -4.69 -22.73 -4.36
CA ARG A 16 -6.05 -22.91 -3.81
C ARG A 16 -6.35 -24.38 -3.48
N ALA A 17 -5.82 -25.32 -4.27
CA ALA A 17 -5.99 -26.74 -3.99
C ALA A 17 -5.30 -27.14 -2.67
N VAL A 18 -4.08 -26.67 -2.45
CA VAL A 18 -3.36 -26.89 -1.19
C VAL A 18 -4.04 -26.16 -0.02
N ALA A 19 -4.51 -24.93 -0.23
CA ALA A 19 -5.28 -24.16 0.77
C ALA A 19 -6.50 -24.95 1.26
N ARG A 20 -7.29 -25.55 0.34
CA ARG A 20 -8.45 -26.39 0.70
C ARG A 20 -8.08 -27.62 1.52
N GLN A 21 -6.93 -28.25 1.26
CA GLN A 21 -6.46 -29.39 2.05
C GLN A 21 -6.14 -28.97 3.48
N TRP A 22 -5.45 -27.84 3.66
CA TRP A 22 -5.19 -27.27 4.98
C TRP A 22 -6.47 -26.85 5.71
N ALA A 23 -7.43 -26.24 5.01
CA ALA A 23 -8.74 -25.90 5.58
C ALA A 23 -9.50 -27.15 6.06
N THR A 24 -9.44 -28.25 5.29
CA THR A 24 -10.02 -29.54 5.70
C THR A 24 -9.34 -30.10 6.96
N GLY A 25 -8.01 -29.99 7.04
CA GLY A 25 -7.24 -30.35 8.24
C GLY A 25 -7.65 -29.53 9.46
N ALA A 26 -7.83 -28.21 9.30
CA ALA A 26 -8.30 -27.32 10.36
C ALA A 26 -9.68 -27.73 10.88
N GLN A 27 -10.64 -27.98 9.97
CA GLN A 27 -11.98 -28.44 10.33
C GLN A 27 -11.95 -29.80 11.05
N THR A 28 -11.07 -30.71 10.63
CA THR A 28 -10.90 -32.02 11.26
C THR A 28 -10.38 -31.89 12.70
N ALA A 29 -9.38 -31.03 12.92
CA ALA A 29 -8.86 -30.76 14.26
C ALA A 29 -9.93 -30.14 15.18
N GLN A 30 -10.72 -29.19 14.66
CA GLN A 30 -11.83 -28.59 15.39
C GLN A 30 -12.91 -29.63 15.75
N ALA A 31 -13.30 -30.49 14.81
CA ALA A 31 -14.28 -31.55 15.06
C ALA A 31 -13.77 -32.55 16.12
N ALA A 32 -12.49 -32.92 16.07
CA ALA A 32 -11.86 -33.78 17.06
C ALA A 32 -11.83 -33.12 18.46
N GLN A 33 -11.53 -31.82 18.53
CA GLN A 33 -11.56 -31.06 19.78
C GLN A 33 -12.97 -31.00 20.40
N GLN A 34 -14.00 -30.79 19.58
CA GLN A 34 -15.40 -30.76 20.02
C GLN A 34 -15.85 -32.12 20.52
N GLU A 35 -15.52 -33.18 19.79
CA GLU A 35 -15.82 -34.56 20.19
C GLU A 35 -15.10 -34.92 21.50
N LEU A 36 -13.82 -34.56 21.62
CA LEU A 36 -13.05 -34.78 22.83
C LEU A 36 -13.67 -34.04 24.03
N THR A 37 -14.11 -32.80 23.83
CA THR A 37 -14.83 -32.04 24.86
C THR A 37 -16.12 -32.75 25.29
N ARG A 38 -16.90 -33.23 24.32
CA ARG A 38 -18.17 -33.93 24.56
C ARG A 38 -17.98 -35.21 25.37
N VAL A 39 -16.95 -36.02 25.06
CA VAL A 39 -16.74 -37.30 25.74
C VAL A 39 -16.06 -37.15 27.11
N THR A 40 -15.32 -36.07 27.33
CA THR A 40 -14.53 -35.87 28.57
C THR A 40 -15.23 -35.01 29.63
N VAL A 41 -16.33 -34.32 29.29
CA VAL A 41 -17.05 -33.45 30.23
C VAL A 41 -17.54 -34.17 31.49
N HIS A 42 -17.85 -35.47 31.38
CA HIS A 42 -18.34 -36.29 32.49
C HIS A 42 -17.24 -37.13 33.17
N LEU A 43 -15.98 -36.97 32.76
CA LEU A 43 -14.88 -37.75 33.29
C LEU A 43 -14.67 -37.53 34.80
N PRO A 44 -14.74 -36.28 35.33
CA PRO A 44 -14.61 -36.04 36.78
C PRO A 44 -15.69 -36.73 37.62
N ASP A 45 -16.90 -36.91 37.06
CA ASP A 45 -18.03 -37.53 37.77
C ASP A 45 -17.92 -39.05 37.81
N ASN A 46 -17.38 -39.67 36.75
CA ASN A 46 -17.37 -41.12 36.55
C ASN A 46 -16.04 -41.79 36.87
N TRP A 47 -14.94 -41.03 36.91
CA TRP A 47 -13.61 -41.55 37.20
C TRP A 47 -12.90 -40.64 38.21
N GLN A 48 -13.06 -40.97 39.49
CA GLN A 48 -12.51 -40.18 40.58
C GLN A 48 -11.14 -40.69 41.05
N GLY A 49 -10.39 -39.80 41.70
CA GLY A 49 -9.07 -40.06 42.27
C GLY A 49 -7.94 -39.72 41.32
N VAL A 50 -6.69 -39.93 41.79
CA VAL A 50 -5.46 -39.46 41.13
C VAL A 50 -5.36 -39.85 39.65
N ALA A 51 -5.80 -41.07 39.29
CA ALA A 51 -5.77 -41.51 37.90
C ALA A 51 -6.79 -40.79 37.01
N GLY A 52 -7.99 -40.52 37.55
CA GLY A 52 -9.03 -39.76 36.86
C GLY A 52 -8.65 -38.29 36.68
N ASP A 53 -8.07 -37.67 37.71
CA ASP A 53 -7.56 -36.29 37.64
C ASP A 53 -6.46 -36.16 36.59
N ALA A 54 -5.51 -37.11 36.55
CA ALA A 54 -4.46 -37.15 35.55
C ALA A 54 -5.01 -37.33 34.12
N ALA A 55 -6.01 -38.19 33.94
CA ALA A 55 -6.67 -38.37 32.65
C ALA A 55 -7.41 -37.09 32.21
N ALA A 56 -8.14 -36.43 33.12
CA ALA A 56 -8.82 -35.16 32.85
C ALA A 56 -7.85 -34.07 32.42
N GLN A 57 -6.72 -33.93 33.11
CA GLN A 57 -5.68 -32.96 32.76
C GLN A 57 -5.05 -33.26 31.39
N HIS A 58 -4.77 -34.52 31.09
CA HIS A 58 -4.26 -34.91 29.78
C HIS A 58 -5.24 -34.55 28.65
N PHE A 59 -6.55 -34.77 28.86
CA PHE A 59 -7.55 -34.38 27.87
C PHE A 59 -7.74 -32.87 27.73
N ILE A 60 -7.54 -32.08 28.78
CA ILE A 60 -7.47 -30.62 28.67
C ILE A 60 -6.33 -30.24 27.72
N GLN A 61 -5.12 -30.74 27.97
CA GLN A 61 -3.95 -30.46 27.15
C GLN A 61 -4.17 -30.88 25.68
N LEU A 62 -4.72 -32.08 25.44
CA LEU A 62 -4.97 -32.56 24.08
C LEU A 62 -5.99 -31.68 23.33
N ARG A 63 -6.99 -31.10 24.01
CA ARG A 63 -7.91 -30.14 23.39
C ARG A 63 -7.22 -28.83 23.02
N GLU A 64 -6.31 -28.35 23.86
CA GLU A 64 -5.50 -27.15 23.57
C GLU A 64 -4.62 -27.39 22.35
N GLU A 65 -3.93 -28.53 22.29
CA GLU A 65 -3.10 -28.93 21.15
C GLU A 65 -3.92 -29.05 19.85
N LEU A 66 -5.12 -29.64 19.90
CA LEU A 66 -6.03 -29.70 18.74
C LEU A 66 -6.53 -28.31 18.32
N THR A 67 -6.80 -27.42 19.27
CA THR A 67 -7.22 -26.04 19.00
C THR A 67 -6.09 -25.29 18.29
N GLU A 68 -4.87 -25.40 18.80
CA GLU A 68 -3.68 -24.76 18.22
C GLU A 68 -3.38 -25.32 16.81
N ALA A 69 -3.42 -26.65 16.64
CA ALA A 69 -3.22 -27.29 15.34
C ALA A 69 -4.28 -26.84 14.32
N GLY A 70 -5.55 -26.74 14.74
CA GLY A 70 -6.64 -26.24 13.92
C GLY A 70 -6.41 -24.79 13.48
N ALA A 71 -6.02 -23.92 14.40
CA ALA A 71 -5.73 -22.51 14.11
C ALA A 71 -4.55 -22.36 13.13
N LYS A 72 -3.45 -23.09 13.35
CA LYS A 72 -2.29 -23.09 12.44
C LYS A 72 -2.65 -23.60 11.05
N ALA A 73 -3.42 -24.67 10.95
CA ALA A 73 -3.86 -25.20 9.66
C ALA A 73 -4.77 -24.21 8.92
N ALA A 74 -5.68 -23.55 9.64
CA ALA A 74 -6.55 -22.51 9.07
C ALA A 74 -5.74 -21.31 8.56
N HIS A 75 -4.69 -20.91 9.29
CA HIS A 75 -3.77 -19.84 8.90
C HIS A 75 -3.05 -20.18 7.59
N VAL A 76 -2.46 -21.38 7.48
CA VAL A 76 -1.80 -21.81 6.23
C VAL A 76 -2.77 -21.81 5.06
N ALA A 77 -4.02 -22.26 5.28
CA ALA A 77 -5.05 -22.22 4.26
C ALA A 77 -5.33 -20.80 3.78
N ALA A 78 -5.53 -19.84 4.71
CA ALA A 78 -5.81 -18.45 4.38
C ALA A 78 -4.65 -17.79 3.62
N VAL A 79 -3.40 -18.00 4.05
CA VAL A 79 -2.22 -17.45 3.38
C VAL A 79 -2.10 -17.97 1.94
N LEU A 80 -2.31 -19.27 1.73
CA LEU A 80 -2.21 -19.87 0.40
C LEU A 80 -3.35 -19.44 -0.54
N ASP A 81 -4.56 -19.26 -0.02
CA ASP A 81 -5.69 -18.77 -0.81
C ASP A 81 -5.47 -17.30 -1.22
N HIS A 82 -5.01 -16.45 -0.30
CA HIS A 82 -4.66 -15.06 -0.59
C HIS A 82 -3.51 -14.96 -1.62
N LEU A 83 -2.45 -15.75 -1.44
CA LEU A 83 -1.35 -15.83 -2.42
C LEU A 83 -1.88 -16.21 -3.81
N ALA A 84 -2.85 -17.12 -3.90
CA ALA A 84 -3.44 -17.50 -5.18
C ALA A 84 -4.13 -16.32 -5.86
N ASP A 85 -4.89 -15.52 -5.11
CA ASP A 85 -5.58 -14.33 -5.63
C ASP A 85 -4.58 -13.27 -6.11
N GLU A 86 -3.56 -12.96 -5.32
CA GLU A 86 -2.54 -11.98 -5.69
C GLU A 86 -1.73 -12.41 -6.92
N VAL A 87 -1.32 -13.68 -6.98
CA VAL A 87 -0.60 -14.23 -8.15
C VAL A 87 -1.50 -14.25 -9.39
N ALA A 88 -2.79 -14.56 -9.24
CA ALA A 88 -3.74 -14.50 -10.36
C ALA A 88 -3.88 -13.07 -10.90
N ALA A 89 -4.01 -12.08 -10.01
CA ALA A 89 -4.09 -10.67 -10.40
C ALA A 89 -2.80 -10.20 -11.11
N ALA A 90 -1.63 -10.52 -10.56
CA ALA A 90 -0.34 -10.20 -11.18
C ALA A 90 -0.18 -10.88 -12.55
N LYS A 91 -0.68 -12.12 -12.70
CA LYS A 91 -0.66 -12.84 -13.98
C LYS A 91 -1.56 -12.19 -15.04
N THR A 92 -2.74 -11.69 -14.65
CA THR A 92 -3.62 -10.91 -15.54
C THR A 92 -2.92 -9.63 -15.99
N LYS A 93 -2.36 -8.85 -15.06
CA LYS A 93 -1.59 -7.63 -15.39
C LYS A 93 -0.42 -7.91 -16.31
N LEU A 94 0.29 -9.03 -16.11
CA LEU A 94 1.36 -9.44 -16.99
C LEU A 94 0.87 -9.75 -18.41
N ALA A 95 -0.24 -10.50 -18.53
CA ALA A 95 -0.84 -10.84 -19.81
C ALA A 95 -1.25 -9.56 -20.58
N ASP A 96 -1.89 -8.62 -19.89
CA ASP A 96 -2.29 -7.33 -20.45
C ASP A 96 -1.07 -6.51 -20.89
N ALA A 97 -0.03 -6.44 -20.06
CA ALA A 97 1.21 -5.73 -20.39
C ALA A 97 1.89 -6.30 -21.66
N VAL A 98 1.94 -7.63 -21.78
CA VAL A 98 2.48 -8.32 -22.96
C VAL A 98 1.60 -8.07 -24.19
N GLN A 99 0.28 -8.10 -24.05
CA GLN A 99 -0.65 -7.81 -25.14
C GLN A 99 -0.50 -6.37 -25.64
N ILE A 100 -0.39 -5.40 -24.73
CA ILE A 100 -0.17 -3.98 -25.05
C ILE A 100 1.16 -3.80 -25.79
N ALA A 101 2.25 -4.40 -25.30
CA ALA A 101 3.56 -4.33 -25.97
C ALA A 101 3.48 -4.86 -27.40
N ARG A 102 2.85 -6.03 -27.60
CA ARG A 102 2.66 -6.63 -28.92
C ARG A 102 1.76 -5.80 -29.83
N SER A 103 0.71 -5.17 -29.30
CA SER A 103 -0.16 -4.28 -30.08
C SER A 103 0.57 -3.04 -30.61
N ARG A 104 1.65 -2.63 -29.93
CA ARG A 104 2.57 -1.56 -30.35
C ARG A 104 3.72 -2.08 -31.21
N SER A 105 3.59 -3.29 -31.77
CA SER A 105 4.62 -3.94 -32.59
C SER A 105 5.98 -4.07 -31.88
N LEU A 106 5.97 -4.30 -30.56
CA LEU A 106 7.16 -4.64 -29.79
C LEU A 106 7.27 -6.16 -29.62
N ASP A 107 8.50 -6.65 -29.60
CA ASP A 107 8.82 -8.04 -29.29
C ASP A 107 9.02 -8.21 -27.79
N VAL A 108 8.47 -9.27 -27.22
CA VAL A 108 8.69 -9.66 -25.81
C VAL A 108 9.31 -11.04 -25.79
N SER A 109 10.56 -11.14 -25.32
CA SER A 109 11.28 -12.40 -25.19
C SER A 109 10.70 -13.31 -24.10
N ASP A 110 11.11 -14.57 -24.08
CA ASP A 110 10.77 -15.53 -23.01
C ASP A 110 11.30 -15.15 -21.63
N ALA A 111 12.21 -14.17 -21.56
CA ALA A 111 12.73 -13.60 -20.32
C ALA A 111 11.91 -12.37 -19.86
N GLY A 112 10.93 -11.92 -20.64
CA GLY A 112 10.17 -10.69 -20.38
C GLY A 112 10.91 -9.41 -20.76
N VAL A 113 11.98 -9.51 -21.54
CA VAL A 113 12.69 -8.34 -22.09
C VAL A 113 11.94 -7.87 -23.34
N VAL A 114 11.62 -6.57 -23.36
CA VAL A 114 10.94 -5.88 -24.46
C VAL A 114 11.98 -5.28 -25.42
N SER A 115 11.77 -5.43 -26.72
CA SER A 115 12.59 -4.82 -27.77
C SER A 115 11.73 -4.29 -28.92
N ALA A 116 12.22 -3.25 -29.59
CA ALA A 116 11.58 -2.69 -30.79
C ALA A 116 12.27 -3.22 -32.07
N PRO A 117 11.51 -3.50 -33.14
CA PRO A 117 12.09 -3.93 -34.42
C PRO A 117 12.74 -2.78 -35.21
N ASN A 118 12.40 -1.52 -34.89
CA ASN A 118 12.91 -0.31 -35.55
C ASN A 118 13.03 0.86 -34.55
N ALA A 119 13.68 1.95 -34.98
CA ALA A 119 13.92 3.12 -34.14
C ALA A 119 12.64 3.87 -33.76
N ASP A 120 11.62 3.87 -34.62
CA ASP A 120 10.37 4.60 -34.40
C ASP A 120 9.61 4.06 -33.18
N ASN A 121 9.67 2.75 -32.94
CA ASN A 121 9.04 2.11 -31.79
C ASN A 121 9.91 2.11 -30.51
N GLN A 122 11.13 2.64 -30.57
CA GLN A 122 12.08 2.55 -29.45
C GLN A 122 11.60 3.29 -28.19
N VAL A 123 10.84 4.37 -28.36
CA VAL A 123 10.27 5.16 -27.25
C VAL A 123 9.25 4.35 -26.43
N GLU A 124 8.62 3.34 -27.04
CA GLU A 124 7.59 2.50 -26.40
C GLU A 124 8.16 1.35 -25.58
N VAL A 125 9.45 1.02 -25.76
CA VAL A 125 10.10 -0.11 -25.07
C VAL A 125 10.12 0.09 -23.56
N SER A 126 10.51 1.29 -23.09
CA SER A 126 10.66 1.55 -21.66
C SER A 126 9.31 1.49 -20.90
N PRO A 127 8.24 2.16 -21.35
CA PRO A 127 6.91 2.03 -20.73
C PRO A 127 6.39 0.58 -20.72
N ALA A 128 6.57 -0.17 -21.81
CA ALA A 128 6.15 -1.56 -21.89
C ALA A 128 6.95 -2.46 -20.93
N GLN A 129 8.28 -2.28 -20.87
CA GLN A 129 9.14 -3.00 -19.94
C GLN A 129 8.78 -2.70 -18.48
N ALA A 130 8.46 -1.44 -18.16
CA ALA A 130 8.04 -1.04 -16.81
C ALA A 130 6.77 -1.77 -16.37
N ARG A 131 5.77 -1.92 -17.24
CA ARG A 131 4.52 -2.65 -16.93
C ARG A 131 4.76 -4.13 -16.67
N ILE A 132 5.63 -4.78 -17.46
CA ILE A 132 6.02 -6.18 -17.23
C ILE A 132 6.76 -6.33 -15.90
N ASN A 133 7.73 -5.46 -15.64
CA ASN A 133 8.50 -5.48 -14.40
C ASN A 133 7.61 -5.25 -13.17
N HIS A 134 6.62 -4.36 -13.28
CA HIS A 134 5.65 -4.11 -12.22
C HIS A 134 4.86 -5.36 -11.86
N ALA A 135 4.28 -6.07 -12.85
CA ALA A 135 3.55 -7.31 -12.60
C ALA A 135 4.43 -8.41 -11.96
N VAL A 136 5.68 -8.54 -12.40
CA VAL A 136 6.64 -9.50 -11.81
C VAL A 136 7.03 -9.10 -10.38
N SER A 137 7.15 -7.80 -10.12
CA SER A 137 7.42 -7.25 -8.79
C SER A 137 6.27 -7.53 -7.83
N GLU A 138 5.02 -7.27 -8.22
CA GLU A 138 3.83 -7.57 -7.43
C GLU A 138 3.75 -9.05 -7.04
N ALA A 139 3.97 -9.97 -8.00
CA ALA A 139 3.99 -11.41 -7.69
C ALA A 139 5.15 -11.79 -6.75
N SER A 140 6.30 -11.13 -6.85
CA SER A 140 7.43 -11.36 -5.94
C SER A 140 7.13 -10.86 -4.52
N MET A 141 6.41 -9.74 -4.40
CA MET A 141 5.97 -9.22 -3.10
C MET A 141 4.93 -10.14 -2.47
N ALA A 142 3.97 -10.64 -3.26
CA ALA A 142 2.98 -11.63 -2.80
C ALA A 142 3.65 -12.91 -2.27
N ASP A 143 4.61 -13.47 -3.03
CA ASP A 143 5.42 -14.63 -2.61
C ASP A 143 6.18 -14.37 -1.31
N HIS A 144 6.79 -13.18 -1.18
CA HIS A 144 7.52 -12.78 0.02
C HIS A 144 6.61 -12.61 1.24
N ARG A 145 5.45 -11.95 1.09
CA ARG A 145 4.43 -11.81 2.15
C ARG A 145 3.95 -13.18 2.61
N ALA A 146 3.57 -14.04 1.68
CA ALA A 146 3.11 -15.39 2.02
C ALA A 146 4.19 -16.20 2.75
N ALA A 147 5.44 -16.16 2.28
CA ALA A 147 6.56 -16.82 2.96
C ALA A 147 6.77 -16.28 4.38
N LYS A 148 6.69 -14.95 4.57
CA LYS A 148 6.81 -14.30 5.88
C LYS A 148 5.67 -14.73 6.81
N SER A 149 4.41 -14.65 6.36
CA SER A 149 3.23 -15.07 7.14
C SER A 149 3.26 -16.56 7.51
N LEU A 150 3.85 -17.42 6.68
CA LEU A 150 4.03 -18.84 7.01
C LEU A 150 5.17 -19.08 8.00
N SER A 151 6.21 -18.24 8.02
CA SER A 151 7.36 -18.37 8.92
C SER A 151 7.07 -17.89 10.35
N ASP A 152 6.17 -16.92 10.49
CA ASP A 152 5.69 -16.40 11.77
C ASP A 152 4.16 -16.48 11.79
N PRO A 153 3.59 -17.61 12.25
CA PRO A 153 2.15 -17.84 12.28
C PRO A 153 1.50 -17.05 13.42
N GLN A 154 1.65 -15.73 13.41
CA GLN A 154 0.69 -14.85 14.04
C GLN A 154 -0.63 -14.98 13.28
N PRO A 155 -1.78 -14.99 13.96
CA PRO A 155 -3.06 -14.96 13.27
C PRO A 155 -3.07 -13.77 12.31
N LEU A 156 -3.39 -14.03 11.02
CA LEU A 156 -3.56 -12.96 10.03
C LEU A 156 -4.54 -11.95 10.61
N ARG A 157 -4.04 -10.75 10.89
CA ARG A 157 -4.89 -9.64 11.27
C ARG A 157 -5.51 -9.11 9.99
N SER A 158 -6.80 -8.80 10.01
CA SER A 158 -7.50 -8.27 8.84
C SER A 158 -6.84 -6.97 8.39
N ILE A 159 -6.56 -6.85 7.09
CA ILE A 159 -6.19 -5.56 6.49
C ILE A 159 -7.35 -4.60 6.74
N PHE A 160 -7.03 -3.42 7.25
CA PHE A 160 -8.00 -2.35 7.42
C PHE A 160 -7.94 -1.45 6.19
N LEU A 161 -9.08 -1.31 5.53
CA LEU A 161 -9.24 -0.49 4.32
C LEU A 161 -10.36 0.51 4.59
N GLU A 162 -10.04 1.78 4.41
CA GLU A 162 -11.01 2.87 4.51
C GLU A 162 -10.88 3.74 3.26
N SER A 163 -11.95 3.82 2.48
CA SER A 163 -11.99 4.63 1.27
C SER A 163 -12.58 5.99 1.54
N ASP A 164 -12.11 6.97 0.76
CA ASP A 164 -12.56 8.35 0.84
C ASP A 164 -12.45 8.96 2.25
N THR A 165 -11.42 8.57 3.00
CA THR A 165 -11.18 9.05 4.35
C THR A 165 -10.65 10.48 4.34
N ASP A 166 -11.16 11.28 5.27
CA ASP A 166 -10.54 12.53 5.68
C ASP A 166 -9.38 12.20 6.62
N LEU A 167 -8.14 12.41 6.17
CA LEU A 167 -6.94 12.14 6.97
C LEU A 167 -6.53 13.34 7.85
N GLY A 168 -7.47 14.18 8.27
CA GLY A 168 -7.25 15.27 9.21
C GLY A 168 -6.74 16.54 8.54
N LYS A 169 -5.47 16.93 8.79
CA LYS A 169 -4.89 18.17 8.20
C LYS A 169 -4.74 18.11 6.67
N PHE A 170 -4.99 16.95 6.06
CA PHE A 170 -5.20 16.81 4.63
C PHE A 170 -6.60 17.35 4.22
N SER A 171 -6.92 18.57 4.63
CA SER A 171 -8.28 19.15 4.69
C SER A 171 -8.99 19.32 3.33
N HIS A 172 -8.37 18.87 2.24
CA HIS A 172 -8.84 19.03 0.87
C HIS A 172 -9.05 17.68 0.17
N GLY A 173 -8.73 16.55 0.80
CA GLY A 173 -8.66 15.27 0.12
C GLY A 173 -9.33 14.13 0.87
N ASN A 174 -10.21 13.45 0.15
CA ASN A 174 -10.54 12.06 0.40
C ASN A 174 -9.32 11.22 -0.01
N PHE A 175 -8.88 10.28 0.81
CA PHE A 175 -7.81 9.33 0.46
C PHE A 175 -8.29 7.91 0.72
N ASP A 176 -7.65 6.91 0.13
CA ASP A 176 -7.82 5.55 0.65
C ASP A 176 -6.68 5.30 1.66
N TYR A 177 -7.06 4.83 2.83
CA TYR A 177 -6.16 4.44 3.90
C TYR A 177 -6.17 2.92 4.02
N ASN A 178 -4.98 2.34 3.84
CA ASN A 178 -4.78 0.90 3.92
C ASN A 178 -3.74 0.60 5.00
N TYR A 179 -4.15 -0.04 6.08
CA TYR A 179 -3.24 -0.57 7.09
C TYR A 179 -3.18 -2.10 6.97
N ASP A 180 -2.01 -2.61 6.61
CA ASP A 180 -1.73 -4.04 6.63
C ASP A 180 -0.96 -4.39 7.91
N PRO A 181 -1.60 -5.01 8.91
CA PRO A 181 -0.92 -5.44 10.12
C PRO A 181 0.06 -6.62 9.91
N ASN A 182 0.01 -7.31 8.77
CA ASN A 182 0.86 -8.46 8.47
C ASN A 182 2.14 -8.04 7.72
N GLU A 183 2.05 -7.01 6.89
CA GLU A 183 3.16 -6.23 6.36
C GLU A 183 3.08 -4.82 6.97
N PRO A 184 3.56 -4.60 8.22
CA PRO A 184 3.26 -3.42 9.04
C PRO A 184 3.58 -2.15 8.27
N SER A 185 2.60 -1.64 7.54
CA SER A 185 2.72 -0.52 6.65
C SER A 185 1.36 0.15 6.55
N VAL A 186 1.41 1.47 6.43
CA VAL A 186 0.26 2.26 6.08
C VAL A 186 0.47 2.71 4.64
N THR A 187 -0.51 2.47 3.77
CA THR A 187 -0.50 3.00 2.42
C THR A 187 -1.63 4.02 2.27
N ILE A 188 -1.25 5.24 1.90
CA ILE A 188 -2.16 6.31 1.53
C ILE A 188 -2.26 6.32 0.00
N VAL A 189 -3.44 6.05 -0.53
CA VAL A 189 -3.70 6.05 -1.97
C VAL A 189 -4.36 7.36 -2.36
N VAL A 190 -3.72 8.07 -3.28
CA VAL A 190 -4.26 9.25 -3.93
C VAL A 190 -4.77 8.83 -5.31
N ARG A 191 -6.08 8.59 -5.42
CA ARG A 191 -6.73 8.33 -6.70
C ARG A 191 -6.79 9.64 -7.49
N VAL A 192 -6.19 9.66 -8.67
CA VAL A 192 -6.11 10.85 -9.53
C VAL A 192 -6.82 10.62 -10.85
N LYS A 193 -7.42 11.67 -11.39
CA LYS A 193 -7.82 11.76 -12.78
C LYS A 193 -6.95 12.81 -13.45
N TYR A 194 -6.27 12.45 -14.54
CA TYR A 194 -5.55 13.43 -15.33
C TYR A 194 -6.50 14.06 -16.36
N ASP A 195 -6.54 15.37 -16.41
CA ASP A 195 -7.26 16.14 -17.42
C ASP A 195 -6.23 16.92 -18.24
N PHE A 196 -5.98 16.51 -19.48
CA PHE A 196 -4.96 17.12 -20.32
C PHE A 196 -5.61 18.04 -21.34
N GLU A 197 -5.04 19.25 -21.51
CA GLU A 197 -5.43 20.18 -22.56
C GLU A 197 -5.36 19.54 -23.96
N GLU A 198 -6.30 19.94 -24.82
CA GLU A 198 -6.31 19.54 -26.22
C GLU A 198 -4.99 19.97 -26.91
N GLY A 199 -4.36 19.05 -27.63
CA GLY A 199 -3.11 19.31 -28.34
C GLY A 199 -1.86 18.74 -27.66
N ILE A 200 -1.94 18.36 -26.38
CA ILE A 200 -0.87 17.60 -25.71
C ILE A 200 -0.79 16.19 -26.32
N SER A 201 0.40 15.82 -26.80
CA SER A 201 0.61 14.51 -27.43
C SER A 201 0.56 13.36 -26.41
N GLU A 202 0.19 12.15 -26.85
CA GLU A 202 0.14 10.98 -25.96
C GLU A 202 1.51 10.64 -25.34
N GLU A 203 2.61 10.92 -26.05
CA GLU A 203 3.95 10.75 -25.51
C GLU A 203 4.20 11.71 -24.32
N GLU A 204 3.81 12.97 -24.46
CA GLU A 204 3.90 13.97 -23.40
C GLU A 204 3.03 13.59 -22.19
N LYS A 205 1.80 13.12 -22.42
CA LYS A 205 0.92 12.62 -21.35
C LYS A 205 1.56 11.48 -20.56
N LEU A 206 2.08 10.47 -21.26
CA LEU A 206 2.74 9.32 -20.62
C LEU A 206 3.98 9.74 -19.83
N LYS A 207 4.79 10.64 -20.38
CA LYS A 207 5.97 11.17 -19.71
C LYS A 207 5.62 11.96 -18.46
N PHE A 208 4.57 12.79 -18.54
CA PHE A 208 4.08 13.57 -17.41
C PHE A 208 3.59 12.66 -16.28
N LYS A 209 2.73 11.67 -16.59
CA LYS A 209 2.24 10.68 -15.61
C LYS A 209 3.39 9.94 -14.92
N ALA A 210 4.36 9.45 -15.69
CA ALA A 210 5.53 8.76 -15.15
C ALA A 210 6.39 9.67 -14.26
N MET A 211 6.49 10.96 -14.60
CA MET A 211 7.18 11.95 -13.77
C MET A 211 6.43 12.21 -12.47
N THR A 212 5.11 12.33 -12.49
CA THR A 212 4.27 12.48 -11.29
C THR A 212 4.41 11.27 -10.37
N GLU A 213 4.28 10.05 -10.90
CA GLU A 213 4.48 8.82 -10.13
C GLU A 213 5.89 8.75 -9.51
N ALA A 214 6.93 9.10 -10.28
CA ALA A 214 8.30 9.15 -9.78
C ALA A 214 8.51 10.25 -8.72
N ALA A 215 7.87 11.40 -8.88
CA ALA A 215 7.90 12.48 -7.89
C ALA A 215 7.26 12.01 -6.58
N VAL A 216 6.08 11.39 -6.62
CA VAL A 216 5.43 10.88 -5.40
C VAL A 216 6.24 9.78 -4.74
N ARG A 217 6.68 8.80 -5.52
CA ARG A 217 7.50 7.70 -4.99
C ARG A 217 8.78 8.22 -4.34
N ASP A 218 9.49 9.12 -4.98
CA ASP A 218 10.81 9.51 -4.49
C ASP A 218 10.73 10.66 -3.46
N GLY A 219 9.65 11.44 -3.50
CA GLY A 219 9.40 12.61 -2.66
C GLY A 219 8.60 12.33 -1.39
N TRP A 220 7.72 11.33 -1.41
CA TRP A 220 6.71 11.11 -0.35
C TRP A 220 6.67 9.69 0.21
N ASN A 221 6.96 8.67 -0.62
CA ASN A 221 6.96 7.29 -0.16
C ASN A 221 8.05 7.03 0.90
N GLU A 222 7.67 6.38 2.00
CA GLU A 222 8.58 5.98 3.10
C GLU A 222 9.34 7.16 3.74
N ARG A 223 8.80 8.38 3.60
CA ARG A 223 9.36 9.58 4.24
C ARG A 223 8.97 9.72 5.72
N ALA A 224 7.96 8.98 6.13
CA ALA A 224 7.54 8.90 7.51
C ALA A 224 7.31 7.45 7.90
N GLU A 225 7.41 7.21 9.19
CA GLU A 225 7.05 5.96 9.81
C GLU A 225 6.29 6.24 11.09
N LEU A 226 5.50 5.27 11.54
CA LEU A 226 4.83 5.31 12.83
C LEU A 226 5.63 4.43 13.78
N VAL A 227 6.06 4.99 14.90
CA VAL A 227 6.82 4.27 15.93
C VAL A 227 5.92 4.00 17.14
N PRO A 228 5.97 2.81 17.74
CA PRO A 228 5.32 2.55 19.02
C PRO A 228 5.71 3.58 20.07
N ALA A 229 4.73 4.17 20.76
CA ALA A 229 4.97 5.22 21.76
C ALA A 229 5.77 4.72 22.97
N ASP A 230 5.70 3.42 23.27
CA ASP A 230 6.48 2.77 24.33
C ASP A 230 7.88 2.34 23.87
N GLY A 231 8.21 2.54 22.59
CA GLY A 231 9.46 2.13 21.98
C GLY A 231 9.61 0.62 21.79
N THR A 232 8.54 -0.16 22.00
CA THR A 232 8.53 -1.61 21.84
C THR A 232 7.81 -1.99 20.55
N GLY A 233 8.49 -2.68 19.65
CA GLY A 233 7.91 -3.14 18.39
C GLY A 233 8.50 -2.49 17.14
N PRO A 234 8.10 -2.97 15.95
CA PRO A 234 8.59 -2.47 14.69
C PRO A 234 7.98 -1.10 14.36
N SER A 235 8.74 -0.27 13.66
CA SER A 235 8.16 0.90 13.00
C SER A 235 7.33 0.50 11.79
N ILE A 236 6.30 1.29 11.51
CA ILE A 236 5.35 1.10 10.41
C ILE A 236 5.65 2.17 9.35
N PRO A 237 6.30 1.85 8.21
CA PRO A 237 6.46 2.81 7.12
C PRO A 237 5.12 3.34 6.62
N VAL A 238 5.07 4.65 6.36
CA VAL A 238 3.98 5.31 5.64
C VAL A 238 4.35 5.42 4.18
N ARG A 239 3.55 4.80 3.33
CA ARG A 239 3.67 4.79 1.88
C ARG A 239 2.63 5.70 1.27
N VAL A 240 3.03 6.47 0.26
CA VAL A 240 2.11 7.33 -0.50
C VAL A 240 2.17 6.90 -1.95
N VAL A 241 1.02 6.56 -2.52
CA VAL A 241 0.93 6.10 -3.90
C VAL A 241 -0.11 6.91 -4.66
N VAL A 242 0.18 7.21 -5.92
CA VAL A 242 -0.77 7.79 -6.85
C VAL A 242 -1.35 6.67 -7.71
N GLN A 243 -2.66 6.65 -7.86
CA GLN A 243 -3.36 5.68 -8.69
C GLN A 243 -4.26 6.41 -9.68
N GLU A 244 -4.04 6.24 -10.98
CA GLU A 244 -4.97 6.77 -11.98
C GLU A 244 -6.30 6.01 -11.91
N ASN A 245 -7.42 6.74 -11.75
CA ASN A 245 -8.77 6.20 -11.76
C ASN A 245 -9.76 7.24 -12.29
N ASN A 246 -10.23 7.05 -13.53
CA ASN A 246 -11.12 8.02 -14.20
C ASN A 246 -12.57 7.96 -13.72
N ASP A 247 -12.98 6.85 -13.09
CA ASP A 247 -14.37 6.64 -12.65
C ASP A 247 -14.58 7.08 -11.19
N SER A 248 -13.52 7.02 -10.38
CA SER A 248 -13.57 7.39 -8.97
C SER A 248 -12.20 7.92 -8.52
N TYR A 249 -12.08 9.25 -8.45
CA TYR A 249 -10.85 9.97 -8.12
C TYR A 249 -11.06 10.89 -6.91
N HIS A 250 -9.96 11.11 -6.18
CA HIS A 250 -9.87 12.10 -5.11
C HIS A 250 -9.48 13.48 -5.62
N LYS A 251 -8.70 13.51 -6.71
CA LYS A 251 -8.02 14.70 -7.23
C LYS A 251 -8.04 14.72 -8.75
N VAL A 252 -8.24 15.89 -9.33
CA VAL A 252 -7.93 16.15 -10.73
C VAL A 252 -6.52 16.72 -10.82
N ILE A 253 -5.72 16.18 -11.75
CA ILE A 253 -4.46 16.78 -12.18
C ILE A 253 -4.73 17.38 -13.56
N ASP A 254 -5.00 18.67 -13.57
CA ASP A 254 -5.25 19.47 -14.77
C ASP A 254 -3.91 19.90 -15.38
N VAL A 255 -3.69 19.57 -16.65
CA VAL A 255 -2.39 19.70 -17.30
C VAL A 255 -2.53 20.52 -18.57
N GLU A 256 -1.97 21.72 -18.54
CA GLU A 256 -1.99 22.68 -19.64
C GLU A 256 -0.65 22.70 -20.39
N GLN A 257 -0.66 23.08 -21.66
CA GLN A 257 0.56 23.16 -22.46
C GLN A 257 1.42 24.37 -22.07
N HIS A 258 0.79 25.50 -21.74
CA HIS A 258 1.46 26.77 -21.43
C HIS A 258 0.80 27.48 -20.24
N ARG A 259 1.14 27.05 -19.03
CA ARG A 259 0.67 27.68 -17.80
C ARG A 259 1.77 28.46 -17.13
N SER A 260 1.50 29.74 -16.83
CA SER A 260 2.49 30.62 -16.23
C SER A 260 2.74 30.34 -14.75
N ARG A 261 1.78 29.75 -14.02
CA ARG A 261 1.93 29.34 -12.63
C ARG A 261 1.06 28.14 -12.29
N PRO A 262 1.59 27.11 -11.61
CA PRO A 262 0.76 26.10 -10.99
C PRO A 262 -0.14 26.76 -9.92
N TRP A 263 -1.35 26.26 -9.80
CA TRP A 263 -2.30 26.67 -8.76
C TRP A 263 -2.81 25.40 -8.12
N VAL A 264 -2.61 25.27 -6.82
CA VAL A 264 -3.02 24.10 -6.06
C VAL A 264 -3.97 24.53 -4.97
N GLY A 265 -5.25 24.25 -5.20
CA GLY A 265 -6.30 24.30 -4.21
C GLY A 265 -6.71 22.87 -3.86
N MET A 266 -7.87 22.45 -4.34
CA MET A 266 -8.34 21.06 -4.23
C MET A 266 -7.79 20.14 -5.32
N ASP A 267 -7.33 20.71 -6.44
CA ASP A 267 -6.82 20.03 -7.63
C ASP A 267 -5.41 20.56 -7.95
N LEU A 268 -4.61 19.74 -8.62
CA LEU A 268 -3.29 20.11 -9.09
C LEU A 268 -3.40 20.62 -10.52
N ASN A 269 -3.25 21.92 -10.75
CA ASN A 269 -3.15 22.43 -12.12
C ASN A 269 -1.72 22.88 -12.43
N THR A 270 -1.11 22.32 -13.47
CA THR A 270 0.33 22.45 -13.77
C THR A 270 0.60 22.40 -15.29
N GLY A 271 1.75 22.94 -15.71
CA GLY A 271 2.17 22.93 -17.12
C GLY A 271 3.00 21.71 -17.51
N ILE A 272 3.12 21.43 -18.80
CA ILE A 272 4.18 20.54 -19.32
C ILE A 272 5.47 21.33 -19.61
N ASP A 273 5.32 22.57 -20.06
CA ASP A 273 6.39 23.54 -20.33
C ASP A 273 5.88 24.94 -19.93
N ASP A 274 6.65 25.70 -19.16
CA ASP A 274 6.24 27.06 -18.78
C ASP A 274 6.43 28.08 -19.93
N GLY A 275 7.00 27.63 -21.07
CA GLY A 275 7.27 28.47 -22.23
C GLY A 275 8.48 29.41 -22.06
N GLU A 276 9.06 29.47 -20.86
CA GLU A 276 10.30 30.19 -20.53
C GLU A 276 11.51 29.24 -20.42
N GLY A 277 11.28 27.94 -20.58
CA GLY A 277 12.32 26.90 -20.50
C GLY A 277 12.53 26.36 -19.09
N ASN A 278 11.75 26.77 -18.09
CA ASN A 278 11.71 26.06 -16.81
C ASN A 278 10.71 24.92 -16.92
N ARG A 279 11.21 23.78 -17.36
CA ARG A 279 10.46 22.53 -17.26
C ARG A 279 10.15 22.26 -15.80
N HIS A 280 8.90 21.90 -15.50
CA HIS A 280 8.52 21.37 -14.20
C HIS A 280 9.49 20.27 -13.82
N THR A 281 10.34 20.56 -12.84
CA THR A 281 11.31 19.60 -12.36
C THR A 281 10.58 18.58 -11.51
N LYS A 282 11.19 17.41 -11.32
CA LYS A 282 10.71 16.45 -10.33
C LYS A 282 10.57 17.10 -8.94
N ALA A 283 11.48 18.02 -8.57
CA ALA A 283 11.40 18.73 -7.30
C ALA A 283 10.15 19.63 -7.23
N THR A 284 9.84 20.35 -8.31
CA THR A 284 8.59 21.12 -8.43
C THR A 284 7.38 20.19 -8.28
N MET A 285 7.35 19.06 -8.99
CA MET A 285 6.24 18.12 -8.88
C MET A 285 6.10 17.52 -7.46
N VAL A 286 7.20 17.26 -6.75
CA VAL A 286 7.17 16.83 -5.34
C VAL A 286 6.53 17.90 -4.48
N HIS A 287 6.91 19.16 -4.66
CA HIS A 287 6.38 20.31 -3.94
C HIS A 287 4.88 20.49 -4.20
N GLU A 288 4.47 20.57 -5.47
CA GLU A 288 3.07 20.73 -5.85
C GLU A 288 2.18 19.57 -5.37
N PHE A 289 2.73 18.35 -5.37
CA PHE A 289 2.02 17.20 -4.80
C PHE A 289 1.90 17.29 -3.28
N GLY A 290 2.82 17.98 -2.60
CA GLY A 290 2.67 18.29 -1.18
C GLY A 290 1.42 19.11 -0.90
N HIS A 291 1.12 20.09 -1.74
CA HIS A 291 -0.13 20.84 -1.66
C HIS A 291 -1.37 19.95 -1.83
N VAL A 292 -1.33 18.95 -2.73
CA VAL A 292 -2.41 17.96 -2.88
C VAL A 292 -2.65 17.16 -1.60
N LEU A 293 -1.60 16.95 -0.82
CA LEU A 293 -1.65 16.31 0.50
C LEU A 293 -2.04 17.31 1.62
N GLY A 294 -2.44 18.54 1.27
CA GLY A 294 -2.81 19.57 2.25
C GLY A 294 -1.62 20.31 2.87
N ASN A 295 -0.40 20.15 2.32
CA ASN A 295 0.77 20.86 2.81
C ASN A 295 0.88 22.22 2.12
N TYR A 296 0.43 23.30 2.77
CA TYR A 296 0.59 24.66 2.26
C TYR A 296 1.78 25.35 2.94
N ASP A 297 2.79 25.72 2.15
CA ASP A 297 4.03 26.37 2.62
C ASP A 297 4.14 27.86 2.22
N GLU A 298 3.40 28.29 1.18
CA GLU A 298 3.52 29.65 0.63
C GLU A 298 2.46 30.66 1.14
N TYR A 299 1.39 30.20 1.80
CA TYR A 299 0.32 31.09 2.27
C TYR A 299 0.43 31.29 3.79
N ASP A 300 0.89 32.48 4.20
CA ASP A 300 0.78 32.91 5.61
C ASP A 300 -0.67 33.24 6.01
N GLY A 301 -1.60 33.21 5.03
CA GLY A 301 -3.04 33.43 5.13
C GLY A 301 -3.48 34.79 5.69
N GLY A 302 -2.54 35.63 6.11
CA GLY A 302 -2.79 36.63 7.13
C GLY A 302 -3.66 36.14 8.31
N PHE A 303 -4.06 37.07 9.16
CA PHE A 303 -4.87 36.77 10.34
C PHE A 303 -6.25 36.17 10.01
N PHE A 304 -6.85 36.58 8.89
CA PHE A 304 -8.21 36.15 8.56
C PHE A 304 -8.23 34.77 7.89
N GLU A 305 -7.29 34.41 7.01
CA GLU A 305 -7.35 33.09 6.34
C GLU A 305 -6.85 31.98 7.29
N ASN A 306 -5.91 32.29 8.19
CA ASN A 306 -5.50 31.41 9.30
C ASN A 306 -6.64 31.13 10.28
N ARG A 307 -7.41 32.17 10.64
CA ARG A 307 -8.52 32.05 11.61
C ARG A 307 -9.82 31.57 10.99
N ALA A 308 -10.00 31.81 9.70
CA ALA A 308 -11.22 31.45 9.01
C ALA A 308 -11.26 29.93 8.88
N TRP A 309 -10.36 29.27 8.13
CA TRP A 309 -10.73 27.90 7.70
C TRP A 309 -9.59 26.98 7.18
N TRP A 310 -8.30 27.36 7.13
CA TRP A 310 -7.39 26.63 6.21
C TRP A 310 -5.98 26.31 6.72
N HIS A 311 -5.47 26.94 7.78
CA HIS A 311 -4.11 26.69 8.24
C HIS A 311 -4.01 26.61 9.76
N ASP A 312 -3.81 25.40 10.27
CA ASP A 312 -3.19 25.20 11.59
C ASP A 312 -1.66 25.44 11.50
N ASN A 313 -1.26 26.38 10.63
CA ASN A 313 0.10 26.94 10.55
C ASN A 313 0.32 27.98 11.66
N ASP A 314 -0.75 28.47 12.29
CA ASP A 314 -0.72 29.55 13.27
C ASP A 314 -0.41 29.04 14.69
N HIS A 315 0.72 28.34 14.85
CA HIS A 315 1.39 28.26 16.15
C HIS A 315 2.49 29.30 16.18
N HIS A 316 2.09 30.54 16.42
CA HIS A 316 2.96 31.70 16.64
C HIS A 316 3.91 31.57 17.86
N ASP A 317 3.82 30.50 18.66
CA ASP A 317 4.59 30.35 19.90
C ASP A 317 5.94 29.62 19.74
N GLU A 318 6.29 29.11 18.55
CA GLU A 318 7.62 28.52 18.31
C GLU A 318 8.22 29.04 17.00
N GLU A 319 9.38 29.72 17.08
CA GLU A 319 10.09 30.42 16.00
C GLU A 319 10.50 29.56 14.77
N ASN A 320 10.05 28.31 14.61
CA ASN A 320 10.61 27.37 13.62
C ASN A 320 9.66 26.40 12.90
N TYR A 321 8.33 26.51 12.95
CA TYR A 321 7.49 25.43 12.39
C TYR A 321 6.26 25.91 11.59
N SER A 322 6.47 26.48 10.41
CA SER A 322 5.49 26.31 9.33
C SER A 322 5.32 24.80 9.04
N LEU A 323 4.15 24.38 8.57
CA LEU A 323 3.95 22.96 8.22
C LEU A 323 4.95 22.49 7.14
N MET A 324 5.44 23.36 6.24
CA MET A 324 6.71 23.16 5.52
C MET A 324 7.50 24.47 5.47
N GLY A 325 8.79 24.45 5.82
CA GLY A 325 9.65 25.64 5.73
C GLY A 325 10.10 26.00 4.31
N GLY A 326 10.19 25.01 3.42
CA GLY A 326 10.64 25.16 2.03
C GLY A 326 9.95 24.22 1.06
N GLY A 327 8.66 23.95 1.30
CA GLY A 327 7.81 23.29 0.32
C GLY A 327 7.97 21.80 0.10
N SER A 328 8.94 21.19 0.77
CA SER A 328 9.23 19.75 0.68
C SER A 328 9.66 19.15 2.01
N GLN A 329 9.67 19.96 3.07
CA GLN A 329 10.01 19.54 4.42
C GLN A 329 8.81 18.86 5.06
N LEU A 330 9.03 17.70 5.65
CA LEU A 330 7.99 16.96 6.35
C LEU A 330 8.17 17.13 7.85
N HIS A 331 7.06 17.32 8.53
CA HIS A 331 6.99 17.41 9.99
C HIS A 331 6.15 16.24 10.53
N PRO A 332 6.50 15.68 11.70
CA PRO A 332 5.76 14.55 12.28
C PRO A 332 4.25 14.78 12.37
N ARG A 333 3.83 16.00 12.74
CA ARG A 333 2.43 16.38 12.95
C ARG A 333 1.51 16.18 11.74
N TYR A 334 2.06 16.06 10.53
CA TYR A 334 1.28 15.70 9.35
C TYR A 334 0.65 14.31 9.44
N PHE A 335 1.33 13.41 10.13
CA PHE A 335 0.95 12.01 10.21
C PHE A 335 0.22 11.70 11.53
N ASP A 336 -0.14 12.70 12.34
CA ASP A 336 -0.83 12.50 13.63
C ASP A 336 -2.17 11.78 13.45
N HIS A 337 -2.96 12.16 12.44
CA HIS A 337 -4.24 11.50 12.19
C HIS A 337 -4.03 10.04 11.75
N ILE A 338 -3.06 9.81 10.86
CA ILE A 338 -2.64 8.47 10.43
C ILE A 338 -2.17 7.64 11.63
N ALA A 339 -1.38 8.22 12.54
CA ALA A 339 -0.90 7.58 13.75
C ALA A 339 -2.06 7.23 14.69
N ASN A 340 -3.01 8.15 14.90
CA ASN A 340 -4.20 7.92 15.73
C ASN A 340 -5.11 6.81 15.16
N GLN A 341 -5.34 6.83 13.85
CA GLN A 341 -6.15 5.82 13.17
C GLN A 341 -5.48 4.44 13.27
N THR A 342 -4.18 4.38 12.93
CA THR A 342 -3.39 3.14 13.06
C THR A 342 -3.38 2.66 14.50
N SER A 343 -3.30 3.57 15.47
CA SER A 343 -3.30 3.21 16.88
C SER A 343 -4.62 2.58 17.32
N THR A 344 -5.73 3.13 16.82
CA THR A 344 -7.07 2.63 17.09
C THR A 344 -7.25 1.22 16.51
N VAL A 345 -6.82 1.03 15.26
CA VAL A 345 -6.96 -0.26 14.56
C VAL A 345 -6.01 -1.33 15.13
N ALA A 346 -4.77 -0.96 15.46
CA ALA A 346 -3.76 -1.86 15.98
C ALA A 346 -3.96 -2.19 17.47
N GLY A 347 -4.69 -1.35 18.21
CA GLY A 347 -4.84 -1.47 19.67
C GLY A 347 -3.58 -1.09 20.44
N GLU A 348 -2.68 -0.34 19.83
CA GLU A 348 -1.37 0.07 20.34
C GLU A 348 -1.13 1.52 19.97
N ARG A 349 -0.50 2.34 20.84
CA ARG A 349 -0.27 3.75 20.52
C ARG A 349 0.97 3.92 19.64
N TYR A 350 0.81 4.58 18.50
CA TYR A 350 1.88 5.00 17.61
C TYR A 350 2.07 6.51 17.60
N GLU A 351 3.29 6.95 17.33
CA GLU A 351 3.68 8.34 17.13
C GLU A 351 4.40 8.48 15.78
N PRO A 352 4.16 9.57 15.04
CA PRO A 352 4.82 9.74 13.75
C PRO A 352 6.28 10.17 13.91
N ARG A 353 7.13 9.67 13.02
CA ARG A 353 8.55 10.05 12.91
C ARG A 353 8.91 10.27 11.45
N ILE A 354 9.61 11.36 11.18
CA ILE A 354 10.16 11.64 9.84
C ILE A 354 11.46 10.88 9.66
N VAL A 355 11.57 10.18 8.54
CA VAL A 355 12.77 9.44 8.16
C VAL A 355 13.72 10.41 7.48
N ALA A 356 14.89 10.63 8.07
CA ALA A 356 15.91 11.50 7.50
C ALA A 356 16.35 10.96 6.13
N GLN A 357 16.35 11.82 5.12
CA GLN A 357 16.89 11.45 3.82
C GLN A 357 18.41 11.48 3.80
N PRO A 358 19.07 10.58 3.04
CA PRO A 358 20.39 10.91 2.53
C PRO A 358 20.25 12.19 1.70
N SER A 359 21.09 13.19 1.98
CA SER A 359 21.13 14.44 1.21
C SER A 359 21.17 14.15 -0.28
N MET A 360 20.15 14.61 -1.02
CA MET A 360 20.05 14.48 -2.49
C MET A 360 21.20 15.18 -3.21
#